data_AF-A0A5E6XVG1-F1
#
_entry.id   AF-A0A5E6XVG1-F1
#
_cell.length_a   1.000
_cell.length_b   1.000
_cell.length_c   1.000
_cell.angle_alpha   90.00
_cell.angle_beta   90.00
_cell.angle_gamma   90.00
#
_symmetry.space_group_name_H-M   'P 1'
#
loop_
_entity.id
_entity.type
_entity.pdbx_description
1 polymer ?
#
loop_
_entity_poly.entity_id
_entity_poly.type
_entity_poly.pdbx_seq_one_letter_code
_entity_poly.pdbx_strand_id
1 'polypeptide(L)'
;MSSPLDKIINWFESLPPAQQIDVAFLVSSMPGLNVDSSSDNMASDFINQLSELRDGKIREQALIVCLKALIENLIISRRSDPDGWKKTKAMLKQLAKEKENPRFAEMAERKEFEGAQWVSSCKKWNEMARIHLTNEKIDYWFNFG
;
A
#
# COMPACT_ATOMS: atom_id res chain seq x y z
N MET A 1 -12.55 -11.39 18.25
CA MET A 1 -12.20 -11.78 16.87
C MET A 1 -11.16 -10.77 16.38
N SER A 2 -10.15 -11.13 15.57
CA SER A 2 -9.22 -10.10 15.04
C SER A 2 -9.98 -9.16 14.12
N SER A 3 -9.81 -7.85 14.32
CA SER A 3 -10.48 -6.83 13.52
C SER A 3 -10.00 -6.87 12.07
N PRO A 4 -10.86 -6.55 11.08
CA PRO A 4 -10.42 -6.32 9.71
C PRO A 4 -9.30 -5.26 9.62
N LEU A 5 -9.27 -4.27 10.52
CA LEU A 5 -8.19 -3.29 10.60
C LEU A 5 -6.85 -3.95 10.92
N ASP A 6 -6.83 -4.89 11.88
CA ASP A 6 -5.62 -5.63 12.22
C ASP A 6 -5.07 -6.39 11.00
N LYS A 7 -5.94 -6.85 10.08
CA LYS A 7 -5.50 -7.53 8.85
C LYS A 7 -4.83 -6.58 7.86
N ILE A 8 -5.31 -5.35 7.77
CA ILE A 8 -4.67 -4.29 6.98
C ILE A 8 -3.29 -3.95 7.57
N ILE A 9 -3.22 -3.76 8.89
CA ILE A 9 -1.96 -3.44 9.60
C ILE A 9 -0.94 -4.57 9.42
N ASN A 10 -1.34 -5.82 9.65
CA ASN A 10 -0.46 -6.98 9.46
C ASN A 10 0.05 -7.10 8.02
N TRP A 11 -0.78 -6.80 7.01
CA TRP A 11 -0.33 -6.76 5.63
C TRP A 11 0.73 -5.67 5.42
N PHE A 12 0.48 -4.46 5.94
CA PHE A 12 1.41 -3.34 5.85
C PHE A 12 2.77 -3.67 6.51
N GLU A 13 2.76 -4.19 7.73
CA GLU A 13 3.98 -4.57 8.46
C GLU A 13 4.76 -5.70 7.76
N SER A 14 4.07 -6.55 6.98
CA SER A 14 4.72 -7.60 6.19
C SER A 14 5.41 -7.11 4.92
N LEU A 15 5.23 -5.84 4.54
CA LEU A 15 5.85 -5.25 3.37
C LEU A 15 7.35 -4.99 3.61
N PRO A 16 8.20 -5.04 2.56
CA PRO A 16 9.55 -4.51 2.62
C PRO A 16 9.57 -3.03 3.06
N PRO A 17 10.60 -2.55 3.77
CA PRO A 17 10.64 -1.18 4.31
C PRO A 17 10.37 -0.08 3.28
N ALA A 18 10.94 -0.18 2.08
CA ALA A 18 10.70 0.79 1.01
C ALA A 18 9.23 0.84 0.56
N GLN A 19 8.52 -0.29 0.60
CA GLN A 19 7.10 -0.35 0.29
C GLN A 19 6.24 0.17 1.45
N GLN A 20 6.65 -0.07 2.71
CA GLN A 20 5.96 0.52 3.86
C GLN A 20 5.96 2.06 3.77
N ILE A 21 7.11 2.66 3.44
CA ILE A 21 7.21 4.11 3.23
C ILE A 21 6.33 4.58 2.07
N ASP A 22 6.36 3.89 0.92
CA ASP A 22 5.53 4.27 -0.24
C ASP A 22 4.02 4.16 0.06
N VAL A 23 3.58 3.11 0.78
CA VAL A 23 2.19 2.99 1.22
C VAL A 23 1.84 4.09 2.22
N ALA A 24 2.65 4.30 3.27
CA ALA A 24 2.41 5.32 4.27
C ALA A 24 2.30 6.71 3.64
N PHE A 25 3.21 7.06 2.73
CA PHE A 25 3.19 8.33 2.00
C PHE A 25 1.93 8.52 1.14
N LEU A 26 1.50 7.49 0.41
CA LEU A 26 0.36 7.62 -0.49
C LEU A 26 -0.97 7.61 0.27
N VAL A 27 -1.08 6.77 1.30
CA VAL A 27 -2.32 6.57 2.06
C VAL A 27 -2.49 7.66 3.14
N SER A 28 -1.41 8.32 3.59
CA SER A 28 -1.50 9.46 4.52
C SER A 28 -2.23 10.68 3.94
N SER A 29 -2.52 10.68 2.63
CA SER A 29 -3.43 11.65 2.01
C SER A 29 -4.89 11.52 2.49
N MET A 30 -5.22 10.47 3.24
CA MET A 30 -6.52 10.31 3.89
C MET A 30 -6.76 11.42 4.91
N PRO A 31 -7.93 12.10 4.88
CA PRO A 31 -8.29 13.07 5.91
C PRO A 31 -8.22 12.45 7.32
N GLY A 32 -7.61 13.18 8.25
CA GLY A 32 -7.43 12.75 9.64
C GLY A 32 -6.09 12.06 9.91
N LEU A 33 -5.30 11.73 8.88
CA LEU A 33 -3.88 11.41 9.04
C LEU A 33 -3.04 12.68 8.88
N ASN A 34 -2.03 12.81 9.73
CA ASN A 34 -1.04 13.87 9.71
C ASN A 34 0.36 13.24 9.80
N VAL A 35 0.70 12.40 8.82
CA VAL A 35 2.01 11.75 8.75
C VAL A 35 2.99 12.70 8.07
N ASP A 36 4.07 13.04 8.77
CA ASP A 36 5.13 13.87 8.21
C ASP A 36 5.86 13.10 7.09
N SER A 37 5.69 13.59 5.86
CA SER A 37 6.32 13.01 4.67
C SER A 37 7.87 13.06 4.67
N SER A 38 8.47 13.85 5.57
CA SER A 38 9.91 14.00 5.73
C SER A 38 10.51 13.19 6.89
N SER A 39 9.65 12.53 7.68
CA SER A 39 10.09 11.72 8.83
C SER A 39 10.75 10.41 8.39
N ASP A 40 11.93 10.12 8.94
CA ASP A 40 12.57 8.79 8.83
C ASP A 40 11.72 7.68 9.47
N ASN A 41 10.80 8.05 10.38
CA ASN A 41 9.90 7.16 11.09
C ASN A 41 8.49 7.12 10.48
N MET A 42 8.31 7.59 9.24
CA MET A 42 7.01 7.70 8.57
C MET A 42 6.15 6.43 8.67
N ALA A 43 6.75 5.25 8.47
CA ALA A 43 6.03 3.98 8.51
C ALA A 43 5.46 3.67 9.90
N SER A 44 6.24 3.90 10.96
CA SER A 44 5.76 3.73 12.34
C SER A 44 4.75 4.82 12.72
N ASP A 45 4.97 6.06 12.30
CA ASP A 45 4.06 7.19 12.56
C ASP A 45 2.69 6.92 11.93
N PHE A 46 2.67 6.36 10.72
CA PHE A 46 1.44 5.91 10.06
C PHE A 46 0.68 4.86 10.88
N ILE A 47 1.34 3.79 11.35
CA ILE A 47 0.69 2.75 12.18
C ILE A 47 0.15 3.33 13.50
N ASN A 48 0.93 4.20 14.16
CA ASN A 48 0.53 4.83 15.41
C ASN A 48 -0.74 5.65 15.21
N GLN A 49 -0.82 6.44 14.14
CA GLN A 49 -2.02 7.23 13.84
C GLN A 49 -3.23 6.36 13.46
N LEU A 50 -3.04 5.24 12.75
CA LEU A 50 -4.14 4.28 12.54
C LEU A 50 -4.69 3.73 13.86
N SER A 51 -3.81 3.51 14.83
CA SER A 51 -4.18 3.05 16.17
C SER A 51 -4.91 4.14 16.97
N GLU A 52 -4.52 5.41 16.83
CA GLU A 52 -5.21 6.55 17.45
C GLU A 52 -6.60 6.80 16.84
N LEU A 53 -6.72 6.65 15.52
CA LEU A 53 -8.01 6.78 14.81
C LEU A 53 -8.96 5.61 15.08
N ARG A 54 -8.46 4.51 15.65
CA ARG A 54 -9.24 3.35 16.10
C ARG A 54 -10.01 3.65 17.39
N ASP A 55 -10.88 4.64 17.34
CA ASP A 55 -11.69 5.07 18.49
C ASP A 55 -13.15 4.61 18.34
N GLY A 56 -13.42 3.41 18.82
CA GLY A 56 -14.75 2.79 18.78
C GLY A 56 -15.11 2.18 17.41
N LYS A 57 -16.15 1.32 17.42
CA LYS A 57 -16.51 0.47 16.27
C LYS A 57 -16.87 1.25 15.01
N ILE A 58 -17.58 2.37 15.13
CA ILE A 58 -18.02 3.18 13.97
C ILE A 58 -16.83 3.81 13.27
N ARG A 59 -15.92 4.45 14.03
CA ARG A 59 -14.70 5.05 13.45
C ARG A 59 -13.79 3.99 12.86
N GLU A 60 -13.61 2.86 13.55
CA GLU A 60 -12.81 1.76 13.04
C GLU A 60 -13.40 1.17 11.74
N GLN A 61 -14.72 0.99 11.63
CA GLN A 61 -15.35 0.55 10.39
C GLN A 61 -15.13 1.55 9.24
N ALA A 62 -15.33 2.85 9.50
CA ALA A 62 -15.09 3.90 8.50
C ALA A 62 -13.62 3.91 8.06
N LEU A 63 -12.69 3.76 9.01
CA LEU A 63 -11.26 3.68 8.75
C LEU A 63 -10.92 2.47 7.85
N ILE A 64 -11.47 1.29 8.13
CA ILE A 64 -11.30 0.08 7.31
C ILE A 64 -11.74 0.33 5.87
N VAL A 65 -12.92 0.93 5.68
CA VAL A 65 -13.47 1.21 4.33
C VAL A 65 -12.58 2.20 3.58
N CYS A 66 -12.17 3.29 4.22
CA CYS A 66 -11.30 4.29 3.62
C CYS A 66 -9.93 3.72 3.24
N LEU A 67 -9.27 3.01 4.16
CA LEU A 67 -7.97 2.39 3.91
C LEU A 67 -8.03 1.39 2.77
N LYS A 68 -9.06 0.52 2.76
CA LYS A 68 -9.24 -0.45 1.68
C LYS A 68 -9.36 0.26 0.33
N ALA A 69 -10.21 1.28 0.23
CA ALA A 69 -10.40 2.03 -1.00
C ALA A 69 -9.12 2.74 -1.47
N LEU A 70 -8.38 3.37 -0.55
CA LEU A 70 -7.13 4.06 -0.87
C LEU A 70 -6.03 3.09 -1.30
N ILE A 71 -5.87 1.97 -0.60
CA ILE A 71 -4.88 0.95 -0.96
C ILE A 71 -5.22 0.35 -2.33
N GLU A 72 -6.49 -0.02 -2.57
CA GLU A 72 -6.92 -0.57 -3.85
C GLU A 72 -6.68 0.41 -5.00
N ASN A 73 -7.02 1.69 -4.81
CA ASN A 73 -6.89 2.71 -5.83
C ASN A 73 -5.43 3.17 -6.07
N LEU A 74 -4.69 3.49 -5.02
CA LEU A 74 -3.36 4.11 -5.15
C LEU A 74 -2.24 3.09 -5.29
N ILE A 75 -2.39 1.90 -4.71
CA ILE A 75 -1.35 0.87 -4.68
C ILE A 75 -1.70 -0.25 -5.66
N ILE A 76 -2.80 -0.97 -5.42
CA ILE A 76 -3.08 -2.24 -6.11
C ILE A 76 -3.34 -2.03 -7.58
N SER A 77 -4.20 -1.07 -7.96
CA SER A 77 -4.54 -0.80 -9.36
C SER A 77 -3.31 -0.41 -10.21
N ARG A 78 -2.27 0.14 -9.57
CA ARG A 78 -1.09 0.71 -10.26
C ARG A 78 0.12 -0.22 -10.25
N ARG A 79 0.20 -1.14 -9.29
CA ARG A 79 1.43 -1.92 -9.01
C ARG A 79 1.26 -3.43 -9.14
N SER A 80 0.03 -3.93 -9.30
CA SER A 80 -0.25 -5.36 -9.39
C SER A 80 0.04 -5.98 -10.77
N ASP A 81 0.10 -5.17 -11.83
CA ASP A 81 0.31 -5.64 -13.20
C ASP A 81 1.81 -5.79 -13.54
N PRO A 82 2.32 -7.03 -13.77
CA PRO A 82 3.70 -7.24 -14.19
C PRO A 82 4.04 -6.56 -15.52
N ASP A 83 3.10 -6.42 -16.45
CA ASP A 83 3.36 -5.86 -17.76
C ASP A 83 3.51 -4.33 -17.72
N GLY A 84 2.80 -3.65 -16.80
CA GLY A 84 3.04 -2.24 -16.48
C GLY A 84 4.50 -1.97 -16.06
N TRP A 85 5.09 -2.86 -15.26
CA TRP A 85 6.50 -2.75 -14.86
C TRP A 85 7.46 -2.97 -16.03
N LYS A 86 7.19 -3.96 -16.90
CA LYS A 86 7.99 -4.19 -18.11
C LYS A 86 7.96 -2.98 -19.05
N LYS A 87 6.78 -2.36 -19.25
CA LYS A 87 6.62 -1.14 -20.04
C LYS A 87 7.43 0.01 -19.46
N THR A 88 7.37 0.20 -18.14
CA THR A 88 8.15 1.25 -17.45
C THR A 88 9.66 1.03 -17.60
N LYS A 89 10.13 -0.22 -17.48
CA LYS A 89 11.54 -0.57 -17.74
C LYS A 89 11.95 -0.25 -19.18
N ALA A 90 11.14 -0.64 -20.15
CA ALA A 90 11.41 -0.37 -21.57
C ALA A 90 11.49 1.13 -21.86
N MET A 91 10.56 1.92 -21.31
CA MET A 91 10.56 3.38 -21.43
C MET A 91 11.84 4.00 -20.84
N LEU A 92 12.27 3.59 -19.66
CA LEU A 92 13.51 4.07 -19.05
C LEU A 92 14.75 3.70 -19.88
N LYS A 93 14.79 2.49 -20.45
CA LYS A 93 15.87 2.09 -21.36
C LYS A 93 15.90 2.93 -22.64
N GLN A 94 14.74 3.31 -23.17
CA GLN A 94 14.65 4.22 -24.31
C GLN A 94 15.15 5.63 -23.95
N LEU A 95 14.70 6.19 -22.82
CA LEU A 95 15.17 7.49 -22.33
C LEU A 95 16.67 7.53 -22.07
N ALA A 96 17.26 6.44 -21.58
CA ALA A 96 18.71 6.34 -21.40
C ALA A 96 19.48 6.52 -22.71
N LYS A 97 18.96 5.97 -23.82
CA LYS A 97 19.54 6.12 -25.15
C LYS A 97 19.32 7.53 -25.72
N GLU A 98 18.10 8.06 -25.61
CA GLU A 98 17.74 9.37 -26.18
C GLU A 98 18.39 10.55 -25.46
N LYS A 99 18.63 10.43 -24.15
CA LYS A 99 19.21 11.49 -23.31
C LYS A 99 20.67 11.27 -22.99
N GLU A 100 21.27 10.18 -23.47
CA GLU A 100 22.63 9.74 -23.15
C GLU A 100 22.94 9.80 -21.63
N ASN A 101 21.92 9.51 -20.82
CA ASN A 101 22.01 9.65 -19.37
C ASN A 101 21.97 8.26 -18.71
N PRO A 102 23.10 7.80 -18.14
CA PRO A 102 23.20 6.46 -17.55
C PRO A 102 22.26 6.25 -16.36
N ARG A 103 21.81 7.32 -15.68
CA ARG A 103 20.86 7.22 -14.56
C ARG A 103 19.55 6.56 -14.97
N PHE A 104 19.06 6.77 -16.20
CA PHE A 104 17.84 6.12 -16.66
C PHE A 104 18.03 4.61 -16.85
N ALA A 105 19.22 4.16 -17.25
CA ALA A 105 19.53 2.73 -17.35
C ALA A 105 19.60 2.08 -15.96
N GLU A 106 20.23 2.73 -14.98
CA GLU A 106 20.26 2.29 -13.59
C GLU A 106 18.85 2.20 -12.98
N MET A 107 18.01 3.21 -13.23
CA MET A 107 16.61 3.19 -12.82
C MET A 107 15.85 2.03 -13.47
N ALA A 108 16.10 1.72 -14.75
CA ALA A 108 15.43 0.65 -15.46
C ALA A 108 15.71 -0.73 -14.84
N GLU A 109 16.96 -0.99 -14.44
CA GLU A 109 17.33 -2.26 -13.80
C GLU A 109 16.72 -2.37 -12.39
N ARG A 110 16.74 -1.29 -11.60
CA ARG A 110 16.06 -1.26 -10.30
C ARG A 110 14.55 -1.54 -10.40
N LYS A 111 13.89 -1.02 -11.45
CA LYS A 111 12.45 -1.16 -11.62
C LYS A 111 11.98 -2.59 -11.83
N GLU A 112 12.83 -3.48 -12.34
CA GLU A 112 12.49 -4.89 -12.47
C GLU A 112 12.34 -5.57 -11.11
N PHE A 113 13.32 -5.37 -10.23
CA PHE A 113 13.29 -5.92 -8.88
C PHE A 113 12.16 -5.31 -8.05
N GLU A 114 12.01 -3.98 -8.09
CA GLU A 114 10.92 -3.27 -7.41
C GLU A 114 9.55 -3.78 -7.88
N GLY A 115 9.38 -4.00 -9.19
CA GLY A 115 8.14 -4.49 -9.77
C GLY A 115 7.79 -5.90 -9.31
N ALA A 116 8.76 -6.82 -9.28
CA ALA A 116 8.55 -8.18 -8.80
C ALA A 116 8.12 -8.22 -7.31
N GLN A 117 8.75 -7.38 -6.47
CA GLN A 117 8.36 -7.25 -5.07
C GLN A 117 6.93 -6.71 -4.93
N TRP A 118 6.57 -5.69 -5.71
CA TRP A 118 5.23 -5.10 -5.66
C TRP A 118 4.13 -6.06 -6.11
N VAL A 119 4.36 -6.80 -7.20
CA VAL A 119 3.41 -7.81 -7.68
C VAL A 119 3.16 -8.87 -6.59
N SER A 120 4.22 -9.31 -5.89
CA SER A 120 4.10 -10.24 -4.77
C SER A 120 3.29 -9.66 -3.61
N SER A 121 3.59 -8.43 -3.18
CA SER A 121 2.85 -7.74 -2.11
C SER A 121 1.39 -7.50 -2.46
N CYS A 122 1.08 -7.18 -3.72
CA CYS A 122 -0.29 -7.01 -4.21
C CYS A 122 -1.07 -8.32 -4.21
N LYS A 123 -0.42 -9.46 -4.54
CA LYS A 123 -1.06 -10.78 -4.43
C LYS A 123 -1.47 -11.09 -2.99
N LYS A 124 -0.58 -10.82 -2.02
CA LYS A 124 -0.88 -10.98 -0.59
C LYS A 124 -2.06 -10.10 -0.15
N TRP A 125 -2.11 -8.85 -0.61
CA TRP A 125 -3.25 -7.97 -0.36
C TRP A 125 -4.55 -8.59 -0.89
N ASN A 126 -4.58 -8.97 -2.18
CA ASN A 126 -5.79 -9.47 -2.82
C ASN A 126 -6.32 -10.73 -2.13
N GLU A 127 -5.44 -11.64 -1.71
CA GLU A 127 -5.81 -12.83 -0.96
C GLU A 127 -6.41 -12.47 0.41
N MET A 128 -5.73 -11.63 1.18
CA MET A 128 -6.19 -11.17 2.49
C MET A 128 -7.53 -10.42 2.38
N ALA A 129 -7.66 -9.49 1.43
CA ALA A 129 -8.84 -8.67 1.23
C ALA A 129 -10.06 -9.51 0.85
N ARG A 130 -9.88 -10.53 -0.01
CA ARG A 130 -10.95 -11.45 -0.40
C ARG A 130 -11.48 -12.29 0.77
N ILE A 131 -10.65 -12.57 1.77
CA ILE A 131 -11.02 -13.41 2.92
C ILE A 131 -11.55 -12.57 4.09
N HIS A 132 -10.99 -11.37 4.29
CA HIS A 132 -11.19 -10.59 5.53
C HIS A 132 -11.83 -9.22 5.33
N LEU A 133 -11.78 -8.64 4.12
CA LEU A 133 -12.24 -7.27 3.84
C LEU A 133 -13.44 -7.24 2.87
N THR A 134 -14.24 -8.31 2.85
CA THR A 134 -15.55 -8.29 2.18
C THR A 134 -16.57 -7.53 3.02
N ASN A 135 -17.61 -7.01 2.39
CA ASN A 135 -18.66 -6.26 3.10
C ASN A 135 -19.29 -7.14 4.18
N GLU A 136 -19.55 -8.42 3.89
CA GLU A 136 -20.12 -9.36 4.85
C GLU A 136 -19.22 -9.59 6.05
N LYS A 137 -17.90 -9.62 5.86
CA LYS A 137 -16.94 -9.82 6.96
C LYS A 137 -16.80 -8.58 7.84
N ILE A 138 -16.78 -7.40 7.22
CA ILE A 138 -16.73 -6.12 7.94
C ILE A 138 -18.03 -5.93 8.73
N ASP A 139 -19.19 -6.18 8.12
CA ASP A 139 -20.50 -6.05 8.78
C ASP A 139 -20.67 -7.07 9.90
N TYR A 140 -20.24 -8.31 9.70
CA TYR A 140 -20.28 -9.33 10.74
C TYR A 140 -19.42 -8.91 11.95
N TRP A 141 -18.20 -8.45 11.72
CA TRP A 141 -17.33 -7.94 12.79
C TRP A 141 -17.93 -6.72 13.49
N PHE A 142 -18.52 -5.78 12.74
CA PHE A 142 -19.13 -4.59 13.34
C PHE A 142 -20.27 -4.96 14.31
N ASN A 143 -21.18 -5.84 13.87
CA ASN A 143 -22.37 -6.22 14.64
C ASN A 143 -22.09 -7.22 15.78
N PHE A 144 -21.14 -8.14 15.59
CA PHE A 144 -20.96 -9.30 16.49
C PHE A 144 -19.54 -9.49 17.03
N GLY A 145 -18.57 -8.72 16.53
CA GLY A 145 -17.14 -8.84 16.87
C GLY A 145 -16.68 -8.07 18.09
#